data_AF-A0A2T5BSC2-F1
#
_entry.id   AF-A0A2T5BSC2-F1
#
_cell.length_a   1.000
_cell.length_b   1.000
_cell.length_c   1.000
_cell.angle_alpha   90.00
_cell.angle_beta   90.00
_cell.angle_gamma   90.00
#
_symmetry.space_group_name_H-M   'P 1'
#
loop_
_entity.id
_entity.type
_entity.pdbx_description
1 polymer ?
#
loop_
_entity_poly.entity_id
_entity_poly.type
_entity_poly.pdbx_seq_one_letter_code
_entity_poly.pdbx_strand_id
1 'polypeptide(L)'
;MGKPYSLDLRERICACVAEGNSARSAGRLFGVSAATAVRLAAEHREHGKAVPRPQGRPAGQFGKLAPHRDFLLEIVQAGPDITLKELAAALVETHGVERDCSINRAIWRPSCFLRSVMARQSPFKHHRFPRDIILCAVRWYLRFPLSF
;
A
#
# COMPACT_ATOMS: atom_id res chain seq x y z
N MET A 1 8.03 -12.19 10.26
CA MET A 1 8.82 -10.94 10.43
C MET A 1 8.22 -10.20 11.61
N GLY A 2 9.04 -9.81 12.59
CA GLY A 2 8.55 -9.09 13.77
C GLY A 2 8.17 -7.65 13.42
N LYS A 3 7.12 -7.13 14.06
CA LYS A 3 6.77 -5.70 13.97
C LYS A 3 7.95 -4.88 14.52
N PRO A 4 8.31 -3.75 13.89
CA PRO A 4 9.30 -2.85 14.47
C PRO A 4 8.77 -2.29 15.79
N TYR A 5 9.68 -1.93 16.70
CA TYR A 5 9.34 -1.11 17.87
C TYR A 5 8.67 0.20 17.46
N SER A 6 7.84 0.75 18.34
CA SER A 6 7.16 2.02 18.13
C SER A 6 8.15 3.15 17.85
N LEU A 7 7.70 4.16 17.10
CA LEU A 7 8.52 5.33 16.79
C LEU A 7 8.95 6.06 18.07
N ASP A 8 8.02 6.28 18.99
CA ASP A 8 8.26 6.89 20.30
C ASP A 8 9.40 6.19 21.06
N LEU A 9 9.38 4.85 21.16
CA LEU A 9 10.42 4.12 21.88
C LEU A 9 11.80 4.32 21.23
N ARG A 10 11.84 4.31 19.90
CA ARG A 10 13.08 4.50 19.14
C ARG A 10 13.63 5.91 19.32
N GLU A 11 12.77 6.93 19.27
CA GLU A 11 13.12 8.33 19.48
C GLU A 11 13.66 8.57 20.88
N ARG A 12 13.01 8.03 21.92
CA ARG A 12 13.46 8.14 23.31
C ARG A 12 14.82 7.48 23.55
N ILE A 13 15.06 6.31 22.94
CA ILE A 13 16.38 5.66 22.98
C ILE A 13 17.44 6.54 22.32
N CYS A 14 17.14 7.11 21.15
CA CYS A 14 18.08 7.96 20.42
C CYS A 14 18.38 9.27 21.18
N ALA A 15 17.36 9.89 21.79
CA ALA A 15 17.50 11.09 22.62
C ALA A 15 18.40 10.82 23.83
N CYS A 16 18.16 9.72 24.56
CA CYS A 16 19.00 9.35 25.70
C CYS A 16 20.47 9.15 25.31
N VAL A 17 20.73 8.56 24.13
CA VAL A 17 22.10 8.41 23.60
C VAL A 17 22.70 9.76 23.17
N ALA A 18 21.89 10.66 22.61
CA ALA A 18 22.32 12.01 22.25
C ALA A 18 22.67 12.88 23.48
N GLU A 19 22.02 12.64 24.62
CA GLU A 19 22.35 13.23 25.93
C GLU A 19 23.67 12.71 26.52
N GLY A 20 24.37 11.79 25.84
CA GLY A 20 25.68 11.28 26.25
C GLY A 20 25.64 9.90 26.91
N ASN A 21 24.47 9.27 27.03
CA ASN A 21 24.38 7.91 27.56
C ASN A 21 24.89 6.89 26.54
N SER A 22 25.47 5.80 27.03
CA SER A 22 25.80 4.66 26.18
C SER A 22 24.53 4.00 25.62
N ALA A 23 24.57 3.48 24.39
CA ALA A 23 23.44 2.73 23.85
C ALA A 23 23.07 1.51 24.73
N ARG A 24 24.04 0.91 25.42
CA ARG A 24 23.79 -0.20 26.34
C ARG A 24 23.02 0.25 27.60
N SER A 25 23.33 1.41 28.17
CA SER A 25 22.57 1.96 29.31
C SER A 25 21.17 2.40 28.88
N ALA A 26 21.02 3.04 27.72
CA ALA A 26 19.71 3.34 27.14
C ALA A 26 18.86 2.07 26.98
N GLY A 27 19.46 0.97 26.47
CA GLY A 27 18.76 -0.31 26.37
C GLY A 27 18.20 -0.82 27.71
N ARG A 28 18.99 -0.71 28.78
CA ARG A 28 18.55 -1.09 30.14
C ARG A 28 17.41 -0.19 30.64
N LEU A 29 17.51 1.12 30.43
CA LEU A 29 16.48 2.09 30.85
C LEU A 29 15.13 1.85 30.18
N PHE A 30 15.15 1.50 28.89
CA PHE A 30 13.94 1.31 28.08
C PHE A 30 13.50 -0.16 27.94
N GLY A 31 14.15 -1.09 28.64
CA GLY A 31 13.78 -2.51 28.62
C GLY A 31 14.01 -3.21 27.27
N VAL A 32 14.97 -2.74 26.47
CA VAL A 32 15.34 -3.35 25.19
C VAL A 32 16.74 -3.95 25.23
N SER A 33 17.00 -4.93 24.37
CA SER A 33 18.33 -5.54 24.29
C SER A 33 19.39 -4.49 23.90
N ALA A 34 20.61 -4.63 24.45
CA ALA A 34 21.71 -3.73 24.12
C ALA A 34 22.00 -3.69 22.61
N ALA A 35 21.86 -4.84 21.92
CA ALA A 35 22.03 -4.93 20.47
C ALA A 35 20.98 -4.09 19.72
N THR A 36 19.72 -4.09 20.18
CA THR A 36 18.66 -3.26 19.61
C THR A 36 18.97 -1.78 19.77
N ALA A 37 19.33 -1.34 20.99
CA ALA A 37 19.65 0.06 21.25
C ALA A 37 20.86 0.55 20.43
N VAL A 38 21.90 -0.28 20.29
CA VAL A 38 23.06 0.01 19.43
C VAL A 38 22.66 0.19 17.97
N ARG A 39 21.80 -0.71 17.44
CA ARG A 39 21.30 -0.61 16.06
C ARG A 39 20.50 0.67 15.83
N LEU A 40 19.62 1.03 16.77
CA LEU A 40 18.84 2.27 16.67
C LEU A 40 19.72 3.52 16.71
N ALA A 41 20.69 3.57 17.62
CA ALA A 41 21.65 4.67 17.68
C ALA A 41 22.55 4.76 16.44
N ALA A 42 22.88 3.63 15.81
CA ALA A 42 23.60 3.62 14.54
C ALA A 42 22.73 4.11 13.37
N GLU A 43 21.51 3.60 13.24
CA GLU A 43 20.53 4.04 12.23
C GLU A 43 20.27 5.56 12.34
N HIS A 44 20.12 6.08 13.56
CA HIS A 44 19.92 7.51 13.80
C HIS A 44 21.14 8.36 13.41
N ARG A 45 22.37 7.88 13.65
CA ARG A 45 23.59 8.57 13.23
C ARG A 45 23.77 8.60 11.71
N GLU A 46 23.36 7.53 11.03
CA GLU A 46 23.50 7.40 9.57
C GLU A 46 22.42 8.18 8.81
N HIS A 47 21.15 8.09 9.24
CA HIS A 47 19.99 8.62 8.49
C HIS A 47 19.35 9.85 9.15
N GLY A 48 19.76 10.22 10.37
CA GLY A 48 19.17 11.32 11.14
C GLY A 48 17.72 11.09 11.60
N LYS A 49 17.19 9.87 11.40
CA LYS A 49 15.79 9.54 11.68
C LYS A 49 15.68 8.20 12.38
N ALA A 50 14.77 8.11 13.36
CA ALA A 50 14.46 6.87 14.07
C ALA A 50 13.44 5.97 13.34
N VAL A 51 12.98 6.37 12.15
CA VAL A 51 11.90 5.71 11.43
C VAL A 51 12.32 4.31 10.96
N PRO A 52 11.53 3.25 11.25
CA PRO A 52 11.84 1.90 10.77
C PRO A 52 11.81 1.84 9.24
N ARG A 53 12.78 1.12 8.67
CA ARG A 53 12.79 0.84 7.22
C ARG A 53 11.54 0.06 6.80
N PRO A 54 11.01 0.28 5.59
CA PRO A 54 9.89 -0.47 5.06
C PRO A 54 10.18 -1.98 5.14
N GLN A 55 9.30 -2.72 5.81
CA GLN A 55 9.41 -4.16 5.95
C GLN A 55 8.70 -4.89 4.81
N GLY A 56 9.41 -5.79 4.14
CA GLY A 56 8.88 -6.63 3.07
C GLY A 56 8.76 -5.91 1.72
N ARG A 57 8.19 -6.61 0.74
CA ARG A 57 8.01 -6.09 -0.62
C ARG A 57 6.92 -5.01 -0.63
N PRO A 58 7.16 -3.82 -1.22
CA PRO A 58 6.13 -2.80 -1.32
C PRO A 58 4.94 -3.34 -2.12
N ALA A 59 3.74 -3.11 -1.59
CA ALA A 59 2.52 -3.65 -2.18
C ALA A 59 2.19 -2.93 -3.49
N GLY A 60 1.75 -3.68 -4.50
CA GLY A 60 1.29 -3.12 -5.78
C GLY A 60 2.40 -2.61 -6.72
N GLN A 61 3.63 -2.43 -6.25
CA GLN A 61 4.76 -1.97 -7.09
C GLN A 61 5.39 -3.08 -7.93
N PHE A 62 5.14 -4.34 -7.58
CA PHE A 62 5.81 -5.46 -8.23
C PHE A 62 4.90 -6.66 -8.42
N GLY A 63 5.16 -7.40 -9.51
CA GLY A 63 4.41 -8.58 -9.91
C GLY A 63 3.65 -8.36 -11.22
N LYS A 64 2.99 -9.40 -11.72
CA LYS A 64 2.30 -9.38 -13.03
C LYS A 64 1.19 -8.30 -13.14
N LEU A 65 0.67 -7.82 -12.02
CA LEU A 65 -0.36 -6.78 -11.98
C LEU A 65 0.20 -5.35 -11.85
N ALA A 66 1.50 -5.18 -11.62
CA ALA A 66 2.09 -3.85 -11.49
C ALA A 66 1.90 -2.97 -12.74
N PRO A 67 2.08 -3.50 -13.99
CA PRO A 67 1.84 -2.72 -15.21
C PRO A 67 0.36 -2.37 -15.44
N HIS A 68 -0.57 -3.12 -14.83
CA HIS A 68 -2.02 -2.94 -15.02
C HIS A 68 -2.67 -2.20 -13.85
N ARG A 69 -1.87 -1.58 -12.98
CA ARG A 69 -2.37 -0.93 -11.77
C ARG A 69 -3.24 0.27 -12.09
N ASP A 70 -2.83 1.11 -13.03
CA ASP A 70 -3.56 2.34 -13.33
C ASP A 70 -4.90 2.03 -14.01
N PHE A 71 -4.91 1.07 -14.93
CA PHE A 71 -6.14 0.49 -15.50
C PHE A 71 -7.13 0.01 -14.42
N LEU A 72 -6.63 -0.74 -13.42
CA LEU A 72 -7.45 -1.20 -12.31
C LEU A 72 -7.99 -0.05 -11.44
N LEU A 73 -7.19 0.99 -11.23
CA LEU A 73 -7.60 2.16 -10.45
C LEU A 73 -8.68 2.97 -11.15
N GLU A 74 -8.55 3.16 -12.47
CA GLU A 74 -9.54 3.87 -13.28
C GLU A 74 -10.89 3.16 -13.28
N ILE A 75 -10.91 1.83 -13.44
CA ILE A 75 -12.16 1.06 -13.39
C ILE A 75 -12.84 1.20 -12.03
N VAL A 76 -12.08 1.11 -10.93
CA VAL A 76 -12.64 1.27 -9.58
C VAL A 76 -13.11 2.71 -9.32
N GLN A 77 -12.47 3.71 -9.93
CA GLN A 77 -12.95 5.10 -9.85
C GLN A 77 -14.24 5.32 -10.64
N ALA A 78 -14.37 4.71 -11.83
CA ALA A 78 -15.57 4.78 -12.65
C ALA A 78 -16.76 4.03 -12.04
N GLY A 79 -16.50 2.91 -11.37
CA GLY A 79 -17.50 2.08 -10.70
C GLY A 79 -17.02 1.59 -9.34
N PRO A 80 -17.25 2.35 -8.25
CA PRO A 80 -16.77 1.97 -6.92
C PRO A 80 -17.40 0.67 -6.38
N ASP A 81 -18.52 0.23 -6.93
CA ASP A 81 -19.20 -1.03 -6.56
C ASP A 81 -18.78 -2.24 -7.41
N ILE A 82 -17.78 -2.10 -8.28
CA ILE A 82 -17.29 -3.21 -9.12
C ILE A 82 -16.70 -4.33 -8.25
N THR A 83 -17.09 -5.56 -8.55
CA THR A 83 -16.59 -6.72 -7.81
C THR A 83 -15.19 -7.14 -8.28
N LEU A 84 -14.45 -7.83 -7.41
CA LEU A 84 -13.13 -8.38 -7.76
C LEU A 84 -13.21 -9.35 -8.96
N LYS A 85 -14.33 -10.08 -9.11
CA LYS A 85 -14.54 -11.01 -10.24
C LYS A 85 -14.69 -10.26 -11.57
N GLU A 86 -15.38 -9.13 -11.56
CA GLU A 86 -15.54 -8.30 -12.75
C GLU A 86 -14.22 -7.61 -13.13
N LEU A 87 -13.44 -7.15 -12.14
CA LEU A 87 -12.08 -6.64 -12.37
C LEU A 87 -11.16 -7.70 -12.98
N ALA A 88 -11.24 -8.94 -12.49
CA ALA A 88 -10.48 -10.05 -13.06
C ALA A 88 -10.90 -10.35 -14.50
N ALA A 89 -12.21 -10.38 -14.78
CA ALA A 89 -12.71 -10.57 -16.14
C ALA A 89 -12.21 -9.46 -17.08
N ALA A 90 -12.26 -8.20 -16.67
CA ALA A 90 -11.75 -7.08 -17.45
C ALA A 90 -10.23 -7.17 -17.72
N LEU A 91 -9.45 -7.66 -16.75
CA LEU A 91 -8.01 -7.91 -16.91
C LEU A 91 -7.73 -9.04 -17.91
N VAL A 92 -8.52 -10.12 -17.89
CA VAL A 92 -8.37 -11.22 -18.83
C VAL A 92 -8.74 -10.77 -20.24
N GLU A 93 -9.86 -10.09 -20.39
CA GLU A 93 -10.34 -9.63 -21.70
C GLU A 93 -9.43 -8.57 -22.34
N THR A 94 -8.85 -7.67 -21.54
CA THR A 94 -8.04 -6.55 -22.05
C THR A 94 -6.55 -6.90 -22.16
N HIS A 95 -6.03 -7.68 -21.21
CA HIS A 95 -4.59 -7.92 -21.06
C HIS A 95 -4.20 -9.40 -21.03
N GLY A 96 -5.16 -10.32 -21.09
CA GLY A 96 -4.89 -11.77 -21.02
C GLY A 96 -4.33 -12.22 -19.66
N VAL A 97 -4.54 -11.45 -18.59
CA VAL A 97 -3.97 -11.74 -17.27
C VAL A 97 -5.01 -12.39 -16.35
N GLU A 98 -4.91 -13.70 -16.17
CA GLU A 98 -5.75 -14.48 -15.25
C GLU A 98 -5.24 -14.39 -13.80
N ARG A 99 -5.77 -13.43 -13.03
CA ARG A 99 -5.41 -13.21 -11.62
C ARG A 99 -6.55 -12.61 -10.79
N ASP A 100 -7.15 -13.39 -9.90
CA ASP A 100 -8.21 -12.88 -9.01
C ASP A 100 -7.66 -12.49 -7.63
N CYS A 101 -6.85 -13.36 -7.02
CA CYS A 101 -6.46 -13.28 -5.61
C CYS A 101 -5.46 -12.15 -5.28
N SER A 102 -4.80 -11.57 -6.28
CA SER A 102 -3.80 -10.51 -6.09
C SER A 102 -4.31 -9.09 -6.41
N ILE A 103 -5.48 -8.95 -7.05
CA ILE A 103 -6.06 -7.64 -7.40
C ILE A 103 -6.26 -6.80 -6.14
N ASN A 104 -6.84 -7.40 -5.10
CA ASN A 104 -7.12 -6.69 -3.85
C ASN A 104 -5.82 -6.11 -3.23
N ARG A 105 -4.75 -6.92 -3.18
CA ARG A 105 -3.45 -6.49 -2.66
C ARG A 105 -2.81 -5.38 -3.52
N ALA A 106 -3.02 -5.42 -4.83
CA ALA A 106 -2.44 -4.44 -5.77
C ALA A 106 -3.12 -3.06 -5.66
N ILE A 107 -4.43 -3.04 -5.45
CA ILE A 107 -5.24 -1.80 -5.43
C ILE A 107 -5.29 -1.19 -4.02
N TRP A 108 -5.69 -1.96 -3.01
CA TRP A 108 -6.16 -1.43 -1.72
C TRP A 108 -5.06 -1.21 -0.68
N ARG A 109 -3.93 -1.92 -0.78
CA ARG A 109 -2.85 -1.84 0.20
C ARG A 109 -1.91 -0.63 0.01
N PRO A 110 -1.58 -0.19 -1.22
CA PRO A 110 -0.82 1.04 -1.42
C PRO A 110 -1.70 2.31 -1.41
N SER A 111 -3.01 2.20 -1.65
CA SER A 111 -3.87 3.35 -1.96
C SER A 111 -4.87 3.61 -0.83
N CYS A 112 -4.43 4.18 0.30
CA CYS A 112 -5.33 4.59 1.40
C CYS A 112 -6.42 5.58 0.94
N PHE A 113 -6.17 6.31 -0.14
CA PHE A 113 -7.09 7.27 -0.77
C PHE A 113 -8.40 6.64 -1.28
N LEU A 114 -8.36 5.43 -1.85
CA LEU A 114 -9.57 4.77 -2.37
C LEU A 114 -10.54 4.32 -1.28
N ARG A 115 -10.07 4.12 -0.04
CA ARG A 115 -10.95 3.84 1.09
C ARG A 115 -11.91 5.01 1.37
N SER A 116 -11.48 6.25 1.10
CA SER A 116 -12.34 7.44 1.19
C SER A 116 -13.32 7.55 0.02
N VAL A 117 -12.93 7.12 -1.19
CA VAL A 117 -13.80 7.10 -2.37
C VAL A 117 -14.94 6.09 -2.17
N MET A 118 -14.64 4.91 -1.61
CA MET A 118 -15.66 3.90 -1.25
C MET A 118 -16.52 4.26 -0.04
N ALA A 119 -16.04 5.15 0.85
CA ALA A 119 -16.84 5.63 1.99
C ALA A 119 -17.98 6.55 1.54
N ARG A 120 -17.92 7.09 0.32
CA ARG A 120 -19.04 7.76 -0.31
C ARG A 120 -20.05 6.68 -0.72
N GLN A 121 -21.15 6.57 0.02
CA GLN A 121 -22.25 5.70 -0.37
C GLN A 121 -22.75 6.16 -1.74
N SER A 122 -22.43 5.40 -2.79
CA SER A 122 -23.04 5.60 -4.09
C SER A 122 -24.55 5.37 -3.92
N PRO A 123 -25.42 6.18 -4.54
CA PRO A 123 -26.86 5.96 -4.51
C PRO A 123 -27.29 4.68 -5.28
N PHE A 124 -26.34 3.95 -5.87
CA PHE A 124 -26.56 2.85 -6.81
C PHE A 124 -26.28 1.46 -6.20
N LYS A 125 -26.31 1.32 -4.87
CA LYS A 125 -26.08 0.05 -4.12
C LYS A 125 -26.85 -1.18 -4.62
N HIS A 126 -27.86 -1.02 -5.47
CA HIS A 126 -28.69 -2.07 -6.03
C HIS A 126 -28.69 -2.14 -7.56
N HIS A 127 -27.94 -1.26 -8.25
CA HIS A 127 -27.78 -1.31 -9.69
C HIS A 127 -26.56 -2.14 -10.06
N ARG A 128 -26.83 -3.39 -10.49
CA ARG A 128 -25.84 -4.23 -11.16
C ARG A 128 -25.64 -3.65 -12.55
N PHE A 129 -24.57 -2.88 -12.77
CA PHE A 129 -24.23 -2.42 -14.11
C PHE A 129 -24.05 -3.67 -15.00
N PRO A 130 -24.84 -3.82 -16.07
CA PRO A 130 -24.73 -4.97 -16.94
C PRO A 130 -23.36 -4.91 -17.66
N ARG A 131 -22.80 -6.10 -17.98
CA ARG A 131 -21.42 -6.26 -18.47
C ARG A 131 -21.11 -5.34 -19.66
N ASP A 132 -22.09 -5.11 -20.51
CA ASP A 132 -22.04 -4.22 -21.68
C ASP A 132 -21.70 -2.77 -21.33
N ILE A 133 -22.12 -2.24 -20.17
CA ILE A 133 -21.77 -0.87 -19.76
C ILE A 133 -20.31 -0.78 -19.33
N ILE A 134 -19.83 -1.77 -18.56
CA ILE A 134 -18.42 -1.85 -18.15
C ILE A 134 -17.54 -2.03 -19.38
N LEU A 135 -17.95 -2.90 -20.32
CA LEU A 135 -17.26 -3.12 -21.57
C LEU A 135 -17.34 -1.91 -22.51
N CYS A 136 -18.44 -1.15 -22.53
CA CYS A 136 -18.52 0.10 -23.26
C CYS A 136 -17.57 1.15 -22.68
N ALA A 137 -17.46 1.26 -21.36
CA ALA A 137 -16.50 2.16 -20.73
C ALA A 137 -15.05 1.76 -21.03
N VAL A 138 -14.70 0.47 -20.88
CA VAL A 138 -13.37 -0.07 -21.21
C VAL A 138 -13.06 0.10 -22.70
N ARG A 139 -14.03 -0.18 -23.58
CA ARG A 139 -13.88 -0.05 -25.04
C ARG A 139 -13.82 1.40 -25.51
N TRP A 140 -14.51 2.32 -24.81
CA TRP A 140 -14.41 3.76 -25.04
C TRP A 140 -13.02 4.28 -24.62
N TYR A 141 -12.50 3.81 -23.48
CA TYR A 141 -11.14 4.11 -23.00
C TYR A 141 -10.04 3.59 -23.94
N LEU A 142 -10.16 2.36 -24.43
CA LEU A 142 -9.20 1.81 -25.42
C LEU A 142 -9.25 2.54 -26.77
N ARG A 143 -10.37 3.23 -27.07
CA ARG A 143 -10.52 3.99 -28.32
C ARG A 143 -10.02 5.43 -28.22
N PHE A 144 -9.99 6.01 -27.03
CA PHE A 144 -9.45 7.34 -26.77
C PHE A 144 -8.44 7.26 -25.62
N PRO A 145 -7.17 6.87 -25.90
CA PRO A 145 -6.12 6.96 -24.90
C PRO A 145 -5.96 8.45 -24.55
N LEU A 146 -6.38 8.83 -23.33
CA LEU A 146 -6.07 10.14 -22.78
C LEU A 146 -4.55 10.24 -22.71
N SER A 147 -3.98 10.93 -23.69
CA SER A 147 -2.59 11.32 -23.68
C SER A 147 -2.44 12.35 -22.56
N PHE A 148 -1.79 11.95 -21.46
CA PHE A 148 -1.23 12.85 -20.47
C PHE A 148 0.29 12.73 -20.50
#